data_AF-V4P9W1-F1
#
_entry.id   AF-V4P9W1-F1
#
_cell.length_a   1.000
_cell.length_b   1.000
_cell.length_c   1.000
_cell.angle_alpha   90.00
_cell.angle_beta   90.00
_cell.angle_gamma   90.00
#
_symmetry.space_group_name_H-M   'P 1'
#
loop_
_entity.id
_entity.type
_entity.pdbx_description
1 polymer ?
#
loop_
_entity_poly.entity_id
_entity_poly.type
_entity_poly.pdbx_seq_one_letter_code
_entity_poly.pdbx_strand_id
1 'polypeptide(L)'
;MQAASRVAGVSALYDEDHIASVQQVSHDLKRLLAGCDAARLKTDVKLQVAKLNDWTNTYLKGLDAAQKISEAGYDTLIEAQKELALSLDDFLRFEGEGGNPPSSDQERRIEDISKALRRISGLIPAVENTFASEGPNDPEDPEIEPYEPATDPDNAPEYNPPAPDGNPELPSEIPPVTNPQFKTA
;
A
#
# COMPACT_ATOMS: atom_id res chain seq x y z
N MET A 1 -11.46 21.14 27.27
CA MET A 1 -10.18 20.80 26.62
C MET A 1 -10.11 19.29 26.46
N GLN A 2 -10.58 18.75 25.35
CA GLN A 2 -10.37 17.36 24.94
C GLN A 2 -10.13 17.38 23.43
N ALA A 3 -8.86 17.40 23.02
CA ALA A 3 -8.46 17.40 21.61
C ALA A 3 -7.15 16.60 21.39
N ALA A 4 -6.81 15.67 22.28
CA ALA A 4 -5.50 14.99 22.26
C ALA A 4 -5.57 13.48 21.95
N SER A 5 -6.76 12.89 21.80
CA SER A 5 -6.89 11.42 21.71
C SER A 5 -7.14 10.85 20.30
N ARG A 6 -7.24 11.69 19.26
CA ARG A 6 -7.53 11.22 17.88
C ARG A 6 -6.30 10.99 16.99
N VAL A 7 -5.12 11.44 17.40
CA VAL A 7 -3.91 11.42 16.56
C VAL A 7 -3.18 10.06 16.63
N ALA A 8 -3.37 9.29 17.70
CA ALA A 8 -2.60 8.06 17.95
C ALA A 8 -3.01 6.82 17.12
N GLY A 9 -4.12 6.87 16.38
CA GLY A 9 -4.65 5.71 15.64
C GLY A 9 -4.53 5.78 14.11
N VAL A 10 -4.03 6.89 13.55
CA VAL A 10 -4.02 7.13 12.09
C VAL A 10 -2.82 6.45 11.39
N SER A 11 -1.83 6.00 12.16
CA SER A 11 -0.60 5.34 11.66
C SER A 11 -0.77 3.85 11.33
N ALA A 12 -1.99 3.30 11.41
CA ALA A 12 -2.22 1.85 11.38
C ALA A 12 -2.24 1.20 9.99
N LEU A 13 -2.12 1.97 8.89
CA LEU A 13 -2.06 1.37 7.55
C LEU A 13 -0.64 0.95 7.15
N TYR A 14 0.39 1.62 7.69
CA TYR A 14 1.79 1.25 7.57
C TYR A 14 2.53 1.82 8.78
N ASP A 15 2.97 0.98 9.70
CA ASP A 15 3.78 1.42 10.83
C ASP A 15 5.03 2.17 10.33
N GLU A 16 5.50 3.20 11.06
CA GLU A 16 6.73 3.94 10.72
C GLU A 16 7.92 2.98 10.50
N ASP A 17 7.92 1.85 11.20
CA ASP A 17 8.87 0.74 11.07
C ASP A 17 8.86 0.11 9.67
N HIS A 18 7.68 -0.01 9.03
CA HIS A 18 7.55 -0.54 7.68
C HIS A 18 8.14 0.43 6.64
N ILE A 19 7.84 1.73 6.77
CA ILE A 19 8.41 2.76 5.88
C ILE A 19 9.95 2.75 6.00
N ALA A 20 10.48 2.72 7.23
CA ALA A 20 11.92 2.66 7.48
C ALA A 20 12.55 1.39 6.88
N SER A 21 11.90 0.23 7.02
CA SER A 21 12.33 -1.05 6.43
C SER A 21 12.43 -0.97 4.90
N VAL A 22 11.41 -0.41 4.23
CA VAL A 22 11.41 -0.27 2.77
C VAL A 22 12.47 0.74 2.30
N GLN A 23 12.70 1.82 3.06
CA GLN A 23 13.78 2.77 2.78
C GLN A 23 15.15 2.10 2.87
N GLN A 24 15.37 1.23 3.85
CA GLN A 24 16.59 0.45 3.99
C GLN A 24 16.80 -0.47 2.78
N VAL A 25 15.76 -1.16 2.32
CA VAL A 25 15.81 -1.99 1.10
C VAL A 25 16.19 -1.14 -0.13
N SER A 26 15.60 0.04 -0.31
CA SER A 26 15.96 0.96 -1.42
C SER A 26 17.44 1.35 -1.37
N HIS A 27 17.95 1.65 -0.18
CA HIS A 27 19.35 2.01 0.00
C HIS A 27 20.29 0.83 -0.30
N ASP A 28 19.95 -0.38 0.13
CA ASP A 28 20.74 -1.57 -0.13
C ASP A 28 20.74 -1.95 -1.61
N LEU A 29 19.61 -1.79 -2.32
CA LEU A 29 19.55 -1.98 -3.76
C LEU A 29 20.40 -0.96 -4.53
N LYS A 30 20.45 0.29 -4.09
CA LYS A 30 21.34 1.32 -4.67
C LYS A 30 22.82 0.96 -4.47
N ARG A 31 23.18 0.49 -3.28
CA ARG A 31 24.54 -0.03 -3.02
C ARG A 31 24.86 -1.23 -3.91
N LEU A 32 23.91 -2.15 -4.06
CA LEU A 32 24.07 -3.32 -4.91
C LEU A 32 24.32 -2.90 -6.37
N LEU A 33 23.55 -1.94 -6.90
CA LEU A 33 23.76 -1.41 -8.25
C LEU A 33 25.16 -0.82 -8.46
N ALA A 34 25.60 0.02 -7.52
CA ALA A 34 26.96 0.58 -7.57
C ALA A 34 28.04 -0.52 -7.55
N GLY A 35 27.82 -1.58 -6.75
CA GLY A 35 28.68 -2.77 -6.72
C GLY A 35 28.62 -3.59 -8.01
N CYS A 36 27.45 -3.74 -8.63
CA CYS A 36 27.28 -4.44 -9.90
C CYS A 36 28.05 -3.75 -11.04
N ASP A 37 28.12 -2.41 -11.01
CA ASP A 37 28.90 -1.64 -11.97
C ASP A 37 30.40 -1.87 -11.84
N ALA A 38 30.90 -1.99 -10.61
CA ALA A 38 32.28 -2.38 -10.36
C ALA A 38 32.58 -3.85 -10.73
N ALA A 39 31.64 -4.76 -10.53
CA ALA A 39 31.86 -6.21 -10.59
C ALA A 39 31.77 -6.86 -11.99
N ARG A 40 31.55 -6.09 -13.07
CA ARG A 40 31.38 -6.61 -14.46
C ARG A 40 30.37 -7.77 -14.55
N LEU A 41 29.28 -7.71 -13.77
CA LEU A 41 28.23 -8.72 -13.79
C LEU A 41 27.54 -8.80 -15.16
N LYS A 42 26.88 -9.95 -15.42
CA LYS A 42 26.01 -10.13 -16.57
C LYS A 42 24.96 -9.01 -16.63
N THR A 43 24.74 -8.47 -17.82
CA THR A 43 23.80 -7.36 -18.07
C THR A 43 22.40 -7.63 -17.51
N ASP A 44 21.92 -8.87 -17.57
CA ASP A 44 20.59 -9.23 -17.07
C ASP A 44 20.44 -9.05 -15.56
N VAL A 45 21.48 -9.36 -14.78
CA VAL A 45 21.47 -9.19 -13.32
C VAL A 45 21.40 -7.70 -12.96
N LYS A 46 22.18 -6.86 -13.64
CA LYS A 46 22.12 -5.41 -13.47
C LYS A 46 20.73 -4.86 -13.76
N LEU A 47 20.13 -5.32 -14.86
CA LEU A 47 18.79 -4.89 -15.26
C LEU A 47 17.72 -5.31 -14.24
N GLN A 48 17.83 -6.52 -13.68
CA GLN A 48 16.90 -7.00 -12.65
C GLN A 48 16.99 -6.18 -11.37
N VAL A 49 18.21 -5.92 -10.86
CA VAL A 49 18.40 -5.09 -9.66
C VAL A 49 17.92 -3.66 -9.90
N ALA A 50 18.15 -3.11 -11.10
CA ALA A 50 17.70 -1.76 -11.45
C ALA A 50 16.18 -1.66 -11.44
N LYS A 51 15.49 -2.63 -12.06
CA LYS A 51 14.03 -2.72 -12.04
C LYS A 51 13.48 -2.83 -10.62
N LEU A 52 14.10 -3.66 -9.78
CA LEU A 52 13.67 -3.82 -8.39
C LEU A 52 13.82 -2.50 -7.62
N ASN A 53 14.93 -1.80 -7.77
CA ASN A 53 15.13 -0.48 -7.18
C ASN A 53 14.06 0.53 -7.65
N ASP A 54 13.72 0.54 -8.94
CA ASP A 54 12.68 1.43 -9.48
C ASP A 54 11.29 1.11 -8.90
N TRP A 55 10.95 -0.18 -8.76
CA TRP A 55 9.70 -0.60 -8.12
C TRP A 55 9.66 -0.22 -6.65
N THR A 56 10.74 -0.45 -5.89
CA THR A 56 10.82 -0.03 -4.48
C THR A 56 10.68 1.49 -4.33
N ASN A 57 11.31 2.28 -5.19
CA ASN A 57 11.17 3.74 -5.15
C ASN A 57 9.75 4.19 -5.51
N THR A 58 9.07 3.49 -6.41
CA THR A 58 7.67 3.76 -6.75
C THR A 58 6.75 3.42 -5.59
N TYR A 59 6.99 2.30 -4.92
CA TYR A 59 6.25 1.88 -3.75
C TYR A 59 6.40 2.88 -2.59
N LEU A 60 7.62 3.36 -2.31
CA LEU A 60 7.86 4.40 -1.30
C LEU A 60 7.05 5.69 -1.56
N LYS A 61 6.92 6.11 -2.82
CA LYS A 61 6.06 7.26 -3.18
C LYS A 61 4.58 6.96 -2.91
N GLY A 62 4.15 5.73 -3.14
CA GLY A 62 2.79 5.28 -2.82
C GLY A 62 2.52 5.30 -1.32
N LEU A 63 3.48 4.85 -0.50
CA LEU A 63 3.41 4.90 0.96
C LEU A 63 3.31 6.35 1.48
N ASP A 64 4.17 7.25 1.00
CA ASP A 64 4.11 8.68 1.34
C ASP A 64 2.78 9.32 0.94
N ALA A 65 2.23 8.98 -0.23
CA ALA A 65 0.92 9.46 -0.65
C ALA A 65 -0.21 8.92 0.25
N ALA A 66 -0.17 7.63 0.60
CA ALA A 66 -1.16 7.01 1.47
C ALA A 66 -1.14 7.64 2.88
N GLN A 67 0.06 7.91 3.42
CA GLN A 67 0.23 8.61 4.70
C GLN A 67 -0.36 10.03 4.65
N LYS A 68 -0.10 10.80 3.59
CA LYS A 68 -0.70 12.14 3.44
C LYS A 68 -2.23 12.10 3.37
N ILE A 69 -2.78 11.09 2.70
CA ILE A 69 -4.23 10.90 2.61
C ILE A 69 -4.81 10.49 3.97
N SER A 70 -4.14 9.63 4.73
CA SER A 70 -4.61 9.23 6.06
C SER A 70 -4.58 10.41 7.05
N GLU A 71 -3.52 11.22 7.02
CA GLU A 71 -3.33 12.34 7.93
C GLU A 71 -4.26 13.54 7.65
N ALA A 72 -4.42 13.90 6.37
CA ALA A 72 -5.09 15.16 6.00
C ALA A 72 -6.18 15.00 4.93
N GLY A 73 -6.32 13.83 4.32
CA GLY A 73 -7.21 13.62 3.17
C GLY A 73 -8.68 13.83 3.52
N TYR A 74 -9.12 13.35 4.69
CA TYR A 74 -10.49 13.55 5.16
C TYR A 74 -10.82 15.04 5.35
N ASP A 75 -10.00 15.76 6.14
CA ASP A 75 -10.21 17.18 6.41
C ASP A 75 -10.15 18.01 5.13
N THR A 76 -9.21 17.71 4.23
CA THR A 76 -9.09 18.37 2.92
C THR A 76 -10.37 18.19 2.09
N LEU A 77 -10.98 17.00 2.10
CA LEU A 77 -12.24 16.76 1.37
C LEU A 77 -13.41 17.51 2.00
N ILE A 78 -13.48 17.60 3.33
CA ILE A 78 -14.50 18.37 4.05
C ILE A 78 -14.38 19.86 3.75
N GLU A 79 -13.17 20.40 3.74
CA GLU A 79 -12.91 21.80 3.38
C GLU A 79 -13.30 22.08 1.93
N ALA A 80 -12.88 21.22 0.99
CA ALA A 80 -13.25 21.35 -0.42
C ALA A 80 -14.79 21.28 -0.62
N GLN A 81 -15.49 20.44 0.14
CA GLN A 81 -16.95 20.37 0.10
C GLN A 81 -17.59 21.69 0.56
N LYS A 82 -17.09 22.29 1.65
CA LYS A 82 -17.59 23.57 2.17
C LYS A 82 -17.38 24.71 1.17
N GLU A 83 -16.17 24.81 0.60
CA GLU A 83 -15.84 25.86 -0.38
C GLU A 83 -16.70 25.74 -1.65
N LEU A 84 -16.91 24.51 -2.16
CA LEU A 84 -17.80 24.30 -3.30
C LEU A 84 -19.27 24.64 -2.97
N ALA A 85 -19.72 24.36 -1.76
CA ALA A 85 -21.08 24.69 -1.33
C ALA A 85 -21.27 26.20 -1.21
N LEU A 86 -20.30 26.92 -0.66
CA LEU A 86 -20.28 28.39 -0.62
C LEU A 86 -20.29 28.98 -2.02
N SER A 87 -19.44 28.46 -2.91
CA SER A 87 -19.40 28.93 -4.30
C SER A 87 -20.73 28.69 -5.02
N LEU A 88 -21.42 27.57 -4.75
CA LEU A 88 -22.75 27.30 -5.32
C LEU A 88 -23.79 28.27 -4.79
N ASP A 89 -23.79 28.54 -3.48
CA ASP A 89 -24.70 29.50 -2.85
C ASP A 89 -24.53 30.90 -3.44
N ASP A 90 -23.28 31.34 -3.64
CA ASP A 90 -22.98 32.62 -4.30
C ASP A 90 -23.59 32.68 -5.71
N PHE A 91 -23.41 31.62 -6.53
CA PHE A 91 -23.98 31.58 -7.88
C PHE A 91 -25.51 31.63 -7.89
N LEU A 92 -26.18 30.98 -6.94
CA LEU A 92 -27.64 30.98 -6.83
C LEU A 92 -28.17 32.31 -6.28
N ARG A 93 -27.45 32.94 -5.35
CA ARG A 93 -27.83 34.24 -4.79
C ARG A 93 -27.83 35.35 -5.85
N PHE A 94 -26.85 35.34 -6.76
CA PHE A 94 -26.80 36.31 -7.86
C PHE A 94 -27.95 36.15 -8.88
N GLU A 95 -28.61 34.99 -8.96
CA GLU A 95 -29.84 34.82 -9.76
C GLU A 95 -31.03 35.57 -9.14
N GLY A 96 -31.08 35.68 -7.80
CA GLY A 96 -32.17 36.32 -7.08
C GLY A 96 -32.10 37.85 -6.98
N GLU A 97 -30.89 38.43 -7.05
CA GLU A 97 -30.68 39.88 -6.82
C GLU A 97 -30.76 40.73 -8.12
N GLY A 98 -30.65 40.13 -9.31
CA GLY A 98 -30.48 40.87 -10.57
C GLY A 98 -31.68 40.89 -11.54
N GLY A 99 -32.70 40.04 -11.35
CA GLY A 99 -33.87 39.94 -12.24
C GLY A 99 -33.58 39.48 -13.69
N ASN A 100 -32.32 39.25 -14.04
CA ASN A 100 -31.91 38.68 -15.32
C ASN A 100 -31.83 37.16 -15.21
N PRO A 101 -32.28 36.41 -16.25
CA PRO A 101 -32.09 34.97 -16.29
C PRO A 101 -30.60 34.63 -16.26
N PRO A 102 -30.22 33.49 -15.66
CA PRO A 102 -28.83 33.05 -15.63
C PRO A 102 -28.29 32.92 -17.05
N SER A 103 -27.04 33.35 -17.23
CA SER A 103 -26.34 33.13 -18.50
C SER A 103 -26.08 31.63 -18.70
N SER A 104 -25.97 31.17 -19.95
CA SER A 104 -25.62 29.77 -20.25
C SER A 104 -24.32 29.31 -19.58
N ASP A 105 -23.36 30.23 -19.42
CA ASP A 105 -22.10 29.95 -18.74
C ASP A 105 -22.29 29.78 -17.22
N GLN A 106 -23.24 30.49 -16.62
CA GLN A 106 -23.59 30.37 -15.21
C GLN A 106 -24.33 29.06 -14.94
N GLU A 107 -25.31 28.70 -15.76
CA GLU A 107 -26.00 27.41 -15.68
C GLU A 107 -25.01 26.24 -15.75
N ARG A 108 -24.05 26.31 -16.67
CA ARG A 108 -22.99 25.31 -16.79
C ARG A 108 -22.12 25.22 -15.53
N ARG A 109 -21.72 26.36 -14.96
CA ARG A 109 -20.91 26.39 -13.72
C ARG A 109 -21.68 25.81 -12.53
N ILE A 110 -22.95 26.16 -12.38
CA ILE A 110 -23.84 25.61 -11.35
C ILE A 110 -23.93 24.09 -11.49
N GLU A 111 -24.11 23.58 -12.72
CA GLU A 111 -24.17 22.15 -12.98
C GLU A 111 -22.84 21.45 -12.63
N ASP A 112 -21.71 22.02 -13.06
CA ASP A 112 -20.38 21.46 -12.81
C ASP A 112 -20.03 21.43 -11.30
N ILE A 113 -20.34 22.49 -10.56
CA ILE A 113 -20.14 22.55 -9.10
C ILE A 113 -21.08 21.55 -8.40
N SER A 114 -22.33 21.46 -8.83
CA SER A 114 -23.29 20.49 -8.29
C SER A 114 -22.87 19.04 -8.53
N LYS A 115 -22.23 18.76 -9.68
CA LYS A 115 -21.61 17.45 -9.97
C LYS A 115 -20.40 17.21 -9.08
N ALA A 116 -19.54 18.21 -8.88
CA ALA A 116 -18.36 18.11 -8.02
C ALA A 116 -18.75 17.84 -6.56
N LEU A 117 -19.73 18.57 -6.02
CA LEU A 117 -20.28 18.36 -4.67
C LEU A 117 -20.78 16.93 -4.48
N ARG A 118 -21.57 16.40 -5.43
CA ARG A 118 -22.03 15.00 -5.36
C ARG A 118 -20.88 14.00 -5.32
N ARG A 119 -19.81 14.24 -6.09
CA ARG A 119 -18.62 13.39 -6.09
C ARG A 119 -17.87 13.46 -4.77
N ILE A 120 -17.62 14.66 -4.24
CA ILE A 120 -16.92 14.83 -2.96
C ILE A 120 -17.73 14.22 -1.82
N SER A 121 -19.05 14.41 -1.78
CA SER A 121 -19.92 13.77 -0.78
C SER A 121 -19.86 12.24 -0.84
N GLY A 122 -19.60 11.64 -2.01
CA GLY A 122 -19.37 10.20 -2.12
C GLY A 122 -17.94 9.76 -1.75
N LEU A 123 -16.95 10.63 -1.92
CA LEU A 123 -15.54 10.34 -1.60
C LEU A 123 -15.26 10.43 -0.10
N ILE A 124 -15.88 11.37 0.62
CA ILE A 124 -15.72 11.55 2.07
C ILE A 124 -15.89 10.22 2.83
N PRO A 125 -17.02 9.49 2.71
CA PRO A 125 -17.19 8.23 3.43
C PRO A 125 -16.25 7.13 2.91
N ALA A 126 -15.84 7.17 1.64
CA ALA A 126 -14.90 6.20 1.09
C ALA A 126 -13.50 6.37 1.70
N VAL A 127 -13.02 7.61 1.83
CA VAL A 127 -11.76 7.92 2.50
C VAL A 127 -11.86 7.64 3.99
N GLU A 128 -12.96 8.02 4.64
CA GLU A 128 -13.19 7.71 6.04
C GLU A 128 -13.14 6.20 6.29
N ASN A 129 -13.82 5.38 5.49
CA ASN A 129 -13.81 3.91 5.68
C ASN A 129 -12.48 3.24 5.30
N THR A 130 -11.78 3.75 4.29
CA THR A 130 -10.52 3.15 3.81
C THR A 130 -9.36 3.42 4.77
N PHE A 131 -9.41 4.56 5.45
CA PHE A 131 -8.35 5.02 6.35
C PHE A 131 -8.80 5.06 7.82
N ALA A 132 -10.05 4.71 8.13
CA ALA A 132 -10.49 4.45 9.49
C ALA A 132 -9.75 3.22 10.02
N SER A 133 -9.03 3.42 11.11
CA SER A 133 -8.43 2.34 11.89
C SER A 133 -9.52 1.34 12.24
N GLU A 134 -9.41 0.10 11.76
CA GLU A 134 -9.82 -1.03 12.58
C GLU A 134 -8.93 -0.95 13.83
N GLY A 135 -9.40 -0.24 14.86
CA GLY A 135 -8.86 -0.40 16.20
C GLY A 135 -9.08 -1.86 16.61
N PRO A 136 -8.25 -2.41 17.50
CA PRO A 136 -8.36 -3.80 17.93
C PRO A 136 -9.70 -4.00 18.65
N ASN A 137 -10.71 -4.46 17.92
CA ASN A 137 -11.84 -5.18 18.45
C ASN A 137 -11.85 -6.54 17.75
N ASP A 138 -10.91 -7.36 18.21
CA ASP A 138 -10.93 -8.80 18.10
C ASP A 138 -12.24 -9.33 18.70
N PRO A 139 -12.90 -10.31 18.06
CA PRO A 139 -12.82 -11.61 18.70
C PRO A 139 -12.68 -12.75 17.68
N GLU A 140 -11.54 -13.41 17.76
CA GLU A 140 -11.20 -14.81 17.45
C GLU A 140 -9.96 -14.94 16.56
N ASP A 141 -8.83 -14.35 16.96
CA ASP A 141 -7.57 -15.09 16.81
C ASP A 141 -7.58 -16.17 17.91
N PRO A 142 -7.66 -17.47 17.60
CA PRO A 142 -7.59 -18.50 18.62
C PRO A 142 -6.29 -18.31 19.37
N GLU A 143 -6.37 -17.99 20.68
CA GLU A 143 -5.24 -17.98 21.59
C GLU A 143 -4.45 -19.28 21.39
N ILE A 144 -3.35 -19.20 20.63
CA ILE A 144 -2.37 -20.27 20.63
C ILE A 144 -1.70 -20.12 21.99
N GLU A 145 -2.15 -20.93 22.96
CA GLU A 145 -1.51 -21.02 24.26
C GLU A 145 0.00 -21.11 24.06
N PRO A 146 0.80 -20.32 24.80
CA PRO A 146 2.25 -20.40 24.71
C PRO A 146 2.68 -21.85 24.85
N TYR A 147 3.39 -22.38 23.85
CA TYR A 147 3.95 -23.73 23.92
C TYR A 147 4.90 -23.80 25.12
N GLU A 148 4.46 -24.41 26.21
CA GLU A 148 5.35 -24.83 27.29
C GLU A 148 6.15 -26.02 26.76
N PRO A 149 7.47 -25.92 26.57
CA PRO A 149 8.27 -27.08 26.23
C PRO A 149 8.16 -28.08 27.38
N ALA A 150 7.57 -29.24 27.11
CA ALA A 150 7.45 -30.33 28.07
C ALA A 150 8.86 -30.68 28.60
N THR A 151 9.12 -30.38 29.88
CA THR A 151 10.37 -30.73 30.57
C THR A 151 10.39 -32.18 31.08
N ASP A 152 9.54 -33.05 30.55
CA ASP A 152 9.46 -34.45 30.99
C ASP A 152 9.78 -35.39 29.81
N PRO A 153 10.93 -36.10 29.84
CA PRO A 153 11.38 -36.93 28.71
C PRO A 153 10.53 -38.21 28.49
N ASP A 154 9.57 -38.51 29.36
CA ASP A 154 8.81 -39.77 29.32
C ASP A 154 7.36 -39.62 28.81
N ASN A 155 6.94 -38.44 28.31
CA ASN A 155 5.58 -38.23 27.82
C ASN A 155 5.51 -37.47 26.49
N ALA A 156 6.36 -37.84 25.53
CA ALA A 156 6.26 -37.37 24.15
C ALA A 156 5.07 -38.03 23.43
N PRO A 157 4.19 -37.27 22.74
CA PRO A 157 3.17 -37.87 21.89
C PRO A 157 3.84 -38.67 20.77
N GLU A 158 3.40 -39.93 20.62
CA GLU A 158 3.89 -40.86 19.62
C GLU A 158 3.68 -40.29 18.21
N TYR A 159 4.77 -39.89 17.54
CA TYR A 159 4.71 -39.35 16.19
C TYR A 159 4.30 -40.47 15.22
N ASN A 160 3.07 -40.42 14.74
CA ASN A 160 2.57 -41.32 13.70
C ASN A 160 2.64 -40.59 12.35
N PRO A 161 3.70 -40.79 11.53
CA PRO A 161 3.80 -40.12 10.24
C PRO A 161 2.67 -40.57 9.31
N PRO A 162 2.07 -39.65 8.52
CA PRO A 162 1.16 -40.06 7.45
C PRO A 162 1.89 -40.96 6.44
N ALA A 163 1.19 -41.98 5.94
CA ALA A 163 1.74 -42.92 4.95
C ALA A 163 2.27 -42.16 3.72
N PRO A 164 3.41 -42.57 3.13
CA PRO A 164 3.99 -41.89 1.99
C PRO A 164 3.03 -41.97 0.81
N ASP A 165 2.53 -40.81 0.38
CA ASP A 165 1.83 -40.67 -0.89
C ASP A 165 2.84 -41.00 -2.01
N GLY A 166 2.46 -41.92 -2.88
CA GLY A 166 3.33 -42.57 -3.87
C GLY A 166 3.74 -41.64 -4.99
N ASN A 167 4.58 -40.64 -4.70
CA ASN A 167 5.22 -39.82 -5.70
C ASN A 167 6.43 -40.57 -6.28
N PRO A 168 6.47 -40.88 -7.59
CA PRO A 168 7.61 -41.60 -8.18
C PRO A 168 8.90 -40.79 -8.03
N GLU A 169 9.94 -41.44 -7.49
CA GLU A 169 11.27 -40.86 -7.31
C GLU A 169 11.80 -40.28 -8.63
N LEU A 170 12.11 -38.97 -8.63
CA LEU A 170 12.88 -38.36 -9.70
C LEU A 170 14.30 -38.96 -9.68
N PRO A 171 14.84 -39.44 -10.81
CA PRO A 171 16.17 -40.03 -10.83
C PRO A 171 17.24 -39.00 -10.41
N SER A 172 18.03 -39.36 -9.40
CA SER A 172 19.02 -38.52 -8.71
C SER A 172 20.30 -38.22 -9.49
N GLU A 173 20.32 -38.34 -10.82
CA GLU A 173 21.53 -38.12 -11.62
C GLU A 173 21.28 -37.14 -12.77
N ILE A 174 21.65 -35.87 -12.55
CA ILE A 174 21.90 -34.94 -13.64
C ILE A 174 23.33 -35.23 -14.13
N PRO A 175 23.53 -35.72 -15.38
CA PRO A 175 24.87 -35.95 -15.89
C PRO A 175 25.64 -34.62 -16.02
N PRO A 176 26.97 -34.62 -15.85
CA PRO A 176 27.78 -33.40 -15.96
C PRO A 176 27.66 -32.81 -17.37
N VAL A 177 27.42 -31.50 -17.44
CA VAL A 177 27.32 -30.73 -18.69
C VAL A 177 28.67 -30.77 -19.40
N THR A 178 28.76 -31.54 -20.49
CA THR A 178 29.89 -31.50 -21.42
C THR A 178 29.83 -30.19 -22.22
N ASN A 179 30.85 -29.34 -22.04
CA ASN A 179 31.08 -28.16 -22.85
C ASN A 179 31.17 -28.54 -24.34
N PRO A 180 30.34 -27.97 -25.23
CA PRO A 180 30.58 -28.12 -26.66
C PRO A 180 31.80 -27.28 -27.06
N GLN A 181 32.83 -27.98 -27.56
CA GLN A 181 34.00 -27.39 -28.19
C GLN A 181 33.57 -26.44 -29.32
N PHE A 182 34.07 -25.22 -29.29
CA PHE A 182 34.08 -24.33 -30.46
C PHE A 182 34.92 -24.99 -31.57
N LYS A 183 34.28 -25.48 -32.62
CA LYS A 183 34.95 -25.69 -33.90
C LYS A 183 34.96 -24.36 -34.65
N THR A 184 36.13 -23.74 -34.70
CA THR A 184 36.47 -22.74 -35.70
C THR A 184 36.47 -23.39 -37.08
N ALA A 185 35.74 -22.80 -38.02
CA ALA A 185 35.96 -22.92 -39.45
C ALA A 185 35.88 -21.52 -40.05
#